data_AF-A0A845BHX4-F1
#
_entry.id   AF-A0A845BHX4-F1
#
_cell.length_a   1.000
_cell.length_b   1.000
_cell.length_c   1.000
_cell.angle_alpha   90.00
_cell.angle_beta   90.00
_cell.angle_gamma   90.00
#
_symmetry.space_group_name_H-M   'P 1'
#
loop_
_entity.id
_entity.type
_entity.pdbx_description
1 polymer ?
#
loop_
_entity_poly.entity_id
_entity_poly.type
_entity_poly.pdbx_seq_one_letter_code
_entity_poly.pdbx_strand_id
1 'polypeptide(L)'
;MLSSPMRAFRNSSACILSAIEGGLRPCSSAASARGAAGQPWRDNAGAGLPLCARKSRDNFSGLSATEPRARRLFGRMNALRPPSLPFPPALGSLAAVAIPVRNEAERIGACLDALAAQREAGPFAVLLLLNGCTDTTEAVVRARAAALPFRLVLRRARLPATYAHAGEARARAMEAAAALLERGGCGEGLLLTTDADSRVAPDWLAATRAEISAGAEAVAGWVEHEPQEAARLPPALAGRIALENAYEALLAELEARLDPLPGDLWPRHRMSSGASLAVRLSTFRRVGGLPRVPAGEDRAFCAALAAADIRLRHSLAVRVRTACRTEGRATGGAADTLRRQLAEPGLACDPMLEPAGLARRRWQVRAALRRHHAAGDALGLLAMARHLRLHWREAESWLGRPFGSLWEAAERESLLLMRRPLHPAQLPEEIAHARALLAEMVRPGAADPAGSVPCVPAAPPEALESWP
;
A
#
# COMPACT_ATOMS: atom_id res chain seq x y z
N MET A 1 -4.03 17.32 -74.33
CA MET A 1 -5.50 17.56 -74.29
C MET A 1 -5.90 17.43 -72.83
N LEU A 2 -6.14 18.56 -72.13
CA LEU A 2 -7.49 19.15 -71.90
C LEU A 2 -8.37 18.23 -71.02
N SER A 3 -8.89 18.60 -69.85
CA SER A 3 -8.84 19.85 -69.06
C SER A 3 -9.18 19.61 -67.57
N SER A 4 -8.85 20.56 -66.69
CA SER A 4 -9.48 20.73 -65.35
C SER A 4 -10.90 21.37 -65.51
N PRO A 5 -11.79 21.52 -64.49
CA PRO A 5 -11.50 22.30 -63.26
C PRO A 5 -12.28 21.97 -61.95
N MET A 6 -11.98 22.78 -60.93
CA MET A 6 -12.63 22.91 -59.61
C MET A 6 -14.10 23.41 -59.65
N ARG A 7 -14.88 23.06 -58.61
CA ARG A 7 -15.73 23.92 -57.71
C ARG A 7 -16.66 22.98 -56.90
N ALA A 8 -16.71 22.96 -55.56
CA ALA A 8 -17.01 23.98 -54.56
C ALA A 8 -18.49 24.45 -54.53
N PHE A 9 -19.27 24.07 -53.49
CA PHE A 9 -20.08 24.96 -52.64
C PHE A 9 -20.97 24.24 -51.59
N ARG A 10 -21.04 24.85 -50.38
CA ARG A 10 -22.13 24.99 -49.36
C ARG A 10 -22.98 23.78 -48.91
N ASN A 11 -23.15 23.48 -47.61
CA ASN A 11 -23.76 24.20 -46.45
C ASN A 11 -25.29 24.14 -46.35
N SER A 12 -25.77 24.10 -45.08
CA SER A 12 -27.16 24.10 -44.58
C SER A 12 -27.82 22.71 -44.49
N SER A 13 -28.42 22.18 -43.40
CA SER A 13 -29.09 22.69 -42.16
C SER A 13 -30.62 22.51 -42.19
N ALA A 14 -31.22 22.27 -41.01
CA ALA A 14 -32.64 21.99 -40.70
C ALA A 14 -33.14 20.58 -41.12
N CYS A 15 -33.59 19.69 -40.21
CA CYS A 15 -34.73 19.76 -39.27
C CYS A 15 -36.11 19.64 -39.94
N ILE A 16 -36.88 18.61 -39.55
CA ILE A 16 -38.35 18.62 -39.38
C ILE A 16 -38.78 17.43 -38.49
N LEU A 17 -39.91 17.60 -37.80
CA LEU A 17 -40.45 16.75 -36.72
C LEU A 17 -41.83 16.17 -37.09
N SER A 18 -42.36 15.27 -36.24
CA SER A 18 -43.68 14.59 -36.34
C SER A 18 -43.78 13.54 -37.49
N ALA A 19 -44.66 12.53 -37.49
CA ALA A 19 -45.84 12.16 -36.68
C ALA A 19 -46.07 10.61 -36.82
N ILE A 20 -47.07 9.87 -36.27
CA ILE A 20 -48.19 10.10 -35.32
C ILE A 20 -48.69 8.73 -34.76
N GLU A 21 -49.30 8.69 -33.55
CA GLU A 21 -50.30 7.72 -32.97
C GLU A 21 -50.16 6.17 -33.12
N GLY A 22 -50.75 5.31 -32.25
CA GLY A 22 -51.55 5.51 -31.02
C GLY A 22 -52.19 4.21 -30.46
N GLY A 23 -52.82 4.27 -29.28
CA GLY A 23 -53.61 3.18 -28.61
C GLY A 23 -52.84 2.39 -27.52
N LEU A 24 -53.13 2.41 -26.20
CA LEU A 24 -54.37 2.18 -25.41
C LEU A 24 -54.92 0.73 -25.55
N ARG A 25 -55.24 -0.07 -24.51
CA ARG A 25 -55.13 0.03 -23.02
C ARG A 25 -55.24 -1.41 -22.39
N PRO A 26 -55.46 -1.68 -21.06
CA PRO A 26 -54.87 -2.84 -20.37
C PRO A 26 -55.87 -3.89 -19.81
N CYS A 27 -55.33 -4.98 -19.23
CA CYS A 27 -55.83 -5.89 -18.16
C CYS A 27 -55.10 -7.26 -18.29
N SER A 28 -55.03 -8.18 -17.33
CA SER A 28 -55.20 -8.24 -15.85
C SER A 28 -54.90 -9.69 -15.41
N SER A 29 -54.47 -9.94 -14.15
CA SER A 29 -54.40 -11.28 -13.49
C SER A 29 -53.45 -12.31 -14.15
N ALA A 30 -53.15 -13.49 -13.60
CA ALA A 30 -52.82 -13.91 -12.22
C ALA A 30 -52.16 -15.32 -12.26
N ALA A 31 -51.66 -15.79 -11.11
CA ALA A 31 -51.39 -17.20 -10.77
C ALA A 31 -50.25 -17.99 -11.49
N SER A 32 -49.21 -18.28 -10.70
CA SER A 32 -48.74 -19.64 -10.36
C SER A 32 -48.67 -20.74 -11.44
N ALA A 33 -47.43 -21.22 -11.70
CA ALA A 33 -47.13 -22.66 -11.72
C ALA A 33 -45.64 -22.94 -11.42
N ARG A 34 -45.36 -24.13 -10.88
CA ARG A 34 -44.00 -24.66 -10.62
C ARG A 34 -43.51 -25.43 -11.85
N GLY A 35 -42.21 -25.38 -12.16
CA GLY A 35 -41.59 -26.19 -13.22
C GLY A 35 -40.06 -26.18 -13.07
N ALA A 36 -39.41 -27.32 -13.25
CA ALA A 36 -38.01 -27.52 -12.89
C ALA A 36 -37.07 -27.61 -14.11
N ALA A 37 -35.77 -27.47 -13.82
CA ALA A 37 -34.60 -27.82 -14.64
C ALA A 37 -34.30 -26.97 -15.91
N GLY A 38 -33.01 -26.73 -16.15
CA GLY A 38 -32.50 -26.18 -17.42
C GLY A 38 -31.55 -24.98 -17.29
N GLN A 39 -30.27 -25.23 -17.01
CA GLN A 39 -29.19 -24.41 -17.58
C GLN A 39 -29.06 -24.74 -19.09
N PRO A 40 -28.52 -23.87 -19.97
CA PRO A 40 -27.44 -22.92 -19.70
C PRO A 40 -27.72 -21.45 -20.07
N TRP A 41 -27.12 -20.54 -19.31
CA TRP A 41 -27.04 -19.12 -19.68
C TRP A 41 -25.94 -18.90 -20.72
N ARG A 42 -26.25 -18.14 -21.77
CA ARG A 42 -25.30 -17.63 -22.76
C ARG A 42 -24.89 -16.21 -22.40
N ASP A 43 -23.64 -15.87 -22.69
CA ASP A 43 -23.12 -14.51 -22.56
C ASP A 43 -23.82 -13.54 -23.52
N ASN A 44 -24.11 -12.32 -23.05
CA ASN A 44 -23.70 -11.10 -23.78
C ASN A 44 -23.88 -9.80 -22.97
N ALA A 45 -23.09 -8.80 -23.38
CA ALA A 45 -23.08 -7.40 -22.94
C ALA A 45 -22.70 -7.13 -21.46
N GLY A 46 -21.91 -6.10 -21.15
CA GLY A 46 -21.22 -5.15 -22.04
C GLY A 46 -20.39 -4.16 -21.21
N ALA A 47 -19.28 -3.67 -21.78
CA ALA A 47 -18.37 -2.77 -21.07
C ALA A 47 -19.04 -1.40 -20.77
N GLY A 48 -18.90 -0.92 -19.53
CA GLY A 48 -19.45 0.36 -19.09
C GLY A 48 -18.63 0.98 -17.97
N LEU A 49 -17.69 1.87 -18.32
CA LEU A 49 -16.95 2.72 -17.39
C LEU A 49 -17.90 3.76 -16.75
N PRO A 50 -17.93 3.94 -15.42
CA PRO A 50 -18.58 5.09 -14.82
C PRO A 50 -17.65 6.32 -14.88
N LEU A 51 -18.01 7.31 -15.69
CA LEU A 51 -17.34 8.62 -15.68
C LEU A 51 -17.50 9.31 -14.32
N CYS A 52 -16.40 9.83 -13.78
CA CYS A 52 -16.43 10.68 -12.60
C CYS A 52 -16.95 12.08 -12.98
N ALA A 53 -18.21 12.37 -12.63
CA ALA A 53 -18.84 13.65 -12.91
C ALA A 53 -18.35 14.73 -11.91
N ARG A 54 -17.68 15.77 -12.43
CA ARG A 54 -17.44 17.01 -11.68
C ARG A 54 -18.77 17.61 -11.24
N LYS A 55 -18.89 17.98 -9.96
CA LYS A 55 -19.77 19.08 -9.52
C LYS A 55 -19.02 20.05 -8.63
N SER A 56 -19.36 21.31 -8.79
CA SER A 56 -18.68 22.48 -8.24
C SER A 56 -18.88 22.63 -6.73
N ARG A 57 -18.02 23.43 -6.13
CA ARG A 57 -18.29 24.11 -4.85
C ARG A 57 -19.58 24.92 -4.96
N ASP A 58 -20.32 25.02 -3.87
CA ASP A 58 -20.63 26.32 -3.24
C ASP A 58 -21.23 26.16 -1.83
N ASN A 59 -21.00 27.21 -1.03
CA ASN A 59 -21.66 27.62 0.22
C ASN A 59 -21.59 26.73 1.47
N PHE A 60 -20.66 27.13 2.35
CA PHE A 60 -20.73 26.98 3.79
C PHE A 60 -21.62 28.08 4.40
N SER A 61 -22.66 27.73 5.16
CA SER A 61 -23.09 28.52 6.34
C SER A 61 -24.23 27.83 7.10
N GLY A 62 -24.05 27.64 8.41
CA GLY A 62 -25.13 27.52 9.39
C GLY A 62 -26.00 26.25 9.37
N LEU A 63 -25.74 25.34 10.31
CA LEU A 63 -26.77 24.81 11.20
C LEU A 63 -26.10 24.19 12.44
N SER A 64 -26.66 24.46 13.61
CA SER A 64 -26.07 24.17 14.91
C SER A 64 -26.37 22.76 15.43
N ALA A 65 -25.61 22.37 16.45
CA ALA A 65 -25.73 21.10 17.16
C ALA A 65 -27.14 20.74 17.63
N THR A 66 -27.56 19.49 17.36
CA THR A 66 -28.20 18.58 18.34
C THR A 66 -28.21 17.14 17.81
N GLU A 67 -27.48 16.19 18.43
CA GLU A 67 -27.94 14.78 18.52
C GLU A 67 -27.19 13.91 19.56
N PRO A 68 -27.62 13.91 20.84
CA PRO A 68 -26.99 13.11 21.89
C PRO A 68 -27.60 11.71 22.03
N ARG A 69 -27.57 10.88 20.97
CA ARG A 69 -28.11 9.49 21.02
C ARG A 69 -27.16 8.34 20.70
N ALA A 70 -26.01 8.58 20.05
CA ALA A 70 -25.05 7.50 19.73
C ALA A 70 -24.22 6.95 20.92
N ARG A 71 -24.28 7.57 22.12
CA ARG A 71 -23.42 7.22 23.27
C ARG A 71 -24.02 6.25 24.30
N ARG A 72 -25.22 5.69 24.09
CA ARG A 72 -25.92 4.85 25.11
C ARG A 72 -26.17 3.37 24.74
N LEU A 73 -25.38 2.80 23.82
CA LEU A 73 -25.42 1.35 23.52
C LEU A 73 -24.13 0.59 23.86
N PHE A 74 -23.08 1.27 24.36
CA PHE A 74 -21.84 0.62 24.82
C PHE A 74 -21.88 0.32 26.33
N GLY A 75 -22.80 -0.58 26.71
CA GLY A 75 -22.95 -1.07 28.09
C GLY A 75 -22.38 -2.48 28.28
N ARG A 76 -21.45 -2.63 29.22
CA ARG A 76 -20.96 -3.92 29.78
C ARG A 76 -20.29 -4.90 28.81
N MET A 77 -19.08 -4.57 28.37
CA MET A 77 -18.07 -5.60 28.08
C MET A 77 -17.47 -6.09 29.41
N ASN A 78 -17.59 -7.39 29.73
CA ASN A 78 -16.98 -7.96 30.93
C ASN A 78 -15.45 -7.86 30.86
N ALA A 79 -14.88 -7.02 31.71
CA ALA A 79 -13.45 -6.92 31.92
C ALA A 79 -12.95 -8.11 32.76
N LEU A 80 -12.71 -9.25 32.09
CA LEU A 80 -11.77 -10.23 32.62
C LEU A 80 -10.39 -9.58 32.64
N ARG A 81 -9.97 -9.06 33.80
CA ARG A 81 -8.56 -8.74 34.06
C ARG A 81 -7.76 -10.03 33.79
N PRO A 82 -6.84 -10.07 32.80
CA PRO A 82 -5.90 -11.16 32.75
C PRO A 82 -5.01 -11.10 33.99
N PRO A 83 -4.47 -12.23 34.50
CA PRO A 83 -3.47 -12.20 35.54
C PRO A 83 -2.27 -11.36 35.05
N SER A 84 -2.15 -10.15 35.58
CA SER A 84 -1.06 -9.25 35.26
C SER A 84 0.15 -9.61 36.12
N LEU A 85 1.06 -10.41 35.56
CA LEU A 85 2.45 -10.38 36.02
C LEU A 85 2.94 -8.92 35.98
N PRO A 86 3.77 -8.50 36.95
CA PRO A 86 4.19 -7.10 37.09
C PRO A 86 4.82 -6.60 35.79
N PHE A 87 4.54 -5.33 35.47
CA PHE A 87 5.20 -4.67 34.34
C PHE A 87 6.69 -4.54 34.69
N PRO A 88 7.64 -5.08 33.89
CA PRO A 88 9.05 -4.85 34.15
C PRO A 88 9.30 -3.33 34.10
N PRO A 89 10.06 -2.74 35.04
CA PRO A 89 10.27 -1.30 35.10
C PRO A 89 10.83 -0.78 33.78
N ALA A 90 10.49 0.46 33.44
CA ALA A 90 10.60 1.03 32.09
C ALA A 90 12.02 0.94 31.50
N LEU A 91 12.30 -0.18 30.83
CA LEU A 91 13.34 -0.27 29.81
C LEU A 91 12.82 0.53 28.62
N GLY A 92 13.54 1.59 28.24
CA GLY A 92 13.27 2.44 27.07
C GLY A 92 13.46 1.72 25.72
N SER A 93 13.21 0.42 25.68
CA SER A 93 13.50 -0.51 24.59
C SER A 93 12.49 -1.65 24.49
N LEU A 94 11.38 -1.64 25.24
CA LEU A 94 10.33 -2.66 25.10
C LEU A 94 9.75 -2.67 23.67
N ALA A 95 9.65 -3.86 23.09
CA ALA A 95 8.95 -4.08 21.82
C ALA A 95 7.57 -4.72 22.02
N ALA A 96 6.62 -4.42 21.12
CA ALA A 96 5.30 -5.05 21.08
C ALA A 96 4.97 -5.51 19.66
N VAL A 97 4.83 -6.81 19.46
CA VAL A 97 4.45 -7.43 18.18
C VAL A 97 2.92 -7.58 18.14
N ALA A 98 2.27 -6.87 17.23
CA ALA A 98 0.84 -6.96 16.97
C ALA A 98 0.56 -7.99 15.86
N ILE A 99 -0.36 -8.92 16.10
CA ILE A 99 -0.71 -9.97 15.14
C ILE A 99 -2.24 -10.06 15.02
N PRO A 100 -2.82 -9.70 13.87
CA PRO A 100 -4.23 -9.98 13.59
C PRO A 100 -4.40 -11.49 13.30
N VAL A 101 -5.40 -12.13 13.92
CA VAL A 101 -5.63 -13.58 13.79
C VAL A 101 -7.10 -13.85 13.47
N ARG A 102 -7.37 -14.72 12.48
CA ARG A 102 -8.71 -15.21 12.16
C ARG A 102 -8.66 -16.62 11.58
N ASN A 103 -9.06 -17.62 12.37
CA ASN A 103 -9.10 -19.04 11.99
C ASN A 103 -7.77 -19.58 11.43
N GLU A 104 -6.74 -19.59 12.29
CA GLU A 104 -5.36 -19.99 11.98
C GLU A 104 -4.84 -21.09 12.92
N ALA A 105 -5.71 -21.97 13.42
CA ALA A 105 -5.32 -23.04 14.36
C ALA A 105 -4.14 -23.91 13.88
N GLU A 106 -4.07 -24.16 12.57
CA GLU A 106 -3.01 -24.93 11.91
C GLU A 106 -1.64 -24.22 11.88
N ARG A 107 -1.63 -22.89 11.93
CA ARG A 107 -0.44 -22.05 11.60
C ARG A 107 0.08 -21.21 12.75
N ILE A 108 -0.83 -20.74 13.62
CA ILE A 108 -0.50 -19.88 14.76
C ILE A 108 0.55 -20.50 15.71
N GLY A 109 0.59 -21.84 15.80
CA GLY A 109 1.61 -22.55 16.56
C GLY A 109 3.03 -22.25 16.05
N ALA A 110 3.27 -22.41 14.75
CA ALA A 110 4.58 -22.16 14.15
C ALA A 110 4.97 -20.67 14.14
N CYS A 111 3.98 -19.77 14.05
CA CYS A 111 4.19 -18.32 14.22
C CYS A 111 4.70 -18.01 15.65
N LEU A 112 4.06 -18.56 16.68
CA LEU A 112 4.48 -18.40 18.07
C LEU A 112 5.85 -19.06 18.36
N ASP A 113 6.15 -20.19 17.73
CA ASP A 113 7.45 -20.87 17.86
C ASP A 113 8.59 -20.04 17.24
N ALA A 114 8.35 -19.41 16.08
CA ALA A 114 9.32 -18.51 15.44
C ALA A 114 9.59 -17.25 16.28
N LEU A 115 8.58 -16.76 17.00
CA LEU A 115 8.73 -15.68 17.98
C LEU A 115 9.42 -16.14 19.28
N ALA A 116 9.23 -17.40 19.69
CA ALA A 116 9.92 -17.96 20.86
C ALA A 116 11.41 -18.21 20.58
N ALA A 117 11.78 -18.50 19.32
CA ALA A 117 13.14 -18.73 18.86
C ALA A 117 13.96 -17.44 18.57
N GLN A 118 13.46 -16.26 18.94
CA GLN A 118 14.16 -14.99 18.70
C GLN A 118 15.41 -14.86 19.57
N ARG A 119 16.56 -14.64 18.93
CA ARG A 119 17.86 -14.37 19.56
C ARG A 119 18.02 -12.87 19.77
N GLU A 120 18.66 -12.48 20.88
CA GLU A 120 19.05 -11.08 21.17
C GLU A 120 17.88 -10.07 21.09
N ALA A 121 16.65 -10.56 21.28
CA ALA A 121 15.40 -9.82 21.07
C ALA A 121 15.18 -8.64 22.03
N GLY A 122 15.89 -8.62 23.16
CA GLY A 122 15.53 -7.81 24.33
C GLY A 122 14.14 -8.18 24.88
N PRO A 123 13.58 -7.37 25.79
CA PRO A 123 12.21 -7.57 26.27
C PRO A 123 11.20 -7.25 25.15
N PHE A 124 10.24 -8.15 24.95
CA PHE A 124 9.09 -7.92 24.07
C PHE A 124 7.80 -8.57 24.57
N ALA A 125 6.68 -8.08 24.07
CA ALA A 125 5.36 -8.66 24.23
C ALA A 125 4.75 -8.99 22.87
N VAL A 126 3.88 -10.00 22.83
CA VAL A 126 3.10 -10.36 21.63
C VAL A 126 1.62 -10.14 21.93
N LEU A 127 0.95 -9.34 21.11
CA LEU A 127 -0.49 -9.11 21.19
C LEU A 127 -1.19 -9.79 20.02
N LEU A 128 -1.99 -10.81 20.31
CA LEU A 128 -2.86 -11.45 19.34
C LEU A 128 -4.25 -10.81 19.39
N LEU A 129 -4.71 -10.26 18.25
CA LEU A 129 -6.09 -9.84 18.06
C LEU A 129 -6.87 -10.99 17.40
N LEU A 130 -7.55 -11.79 18.21
CA LEU A 130 -8.42 -12.88 17.76
C LEU A 130 -9.73 -12.28 17.22
N ASN A 131 -9.82 -12.08 15.91
CA ASN A 131 -10.97 -11.46 15.24
C ASN A 131 -11.98 -12.51 14.77
N GLY A 132 -12.99 -12.76 15.58
CA GLY A 132 -14.12 -13.62 15.22
C GLY A 132 -13.73 -15.07 14.94
N CYS A 133 -12.68 -15.57 15.60
CA CYS A 133 -12.27 -16.97 15.44
C CYS A 133 -13.41 -17.92 15.88
N THR A 134 -13.66 -18.94 15.05
CA THR A 134 -14.67 -19.98 15.24
C THR A 134 -14.08 -21.38 15.30
N ASP A 135 -12.77 -21.51 15.05
CA ASP A 135 -12.01 -22.76 15.11
C ASP A 135 -11.27 -22.91 16.47
N THR A 136 -10.35 -23.86 16.54
CA THR A 136 -9.54 -24.14 17.74
C THR A 136 -8.36 -23.16 17.95
N THR A 137 -8.25 -22.06 17.19
CA THR A 137 -7.11 -21.11 17.25
C THR A 137 -6.81 -20.70 18.70
N GLU A 138 -7.83 -20.28 19.45
CA GLU A 138 -7.61 -19.81 20.83
C GLU A 138 -7.17 -20.93 21.77
N ALA A 139 -7.64 -22.16 21.57
CA ALA A 139 -7.22 -23.31 22.37
C ALA A 139 -5.74 -23.64 22.13
N VAL A 140 -5.29 -23.65 20.86
CA VAL A 140 -3.88 -23.86 20.48
C VAL A 140 -2.99 -22.78 21.12
N VAL A 141 -3.40 -21.51 21.02
CA VAL A 141 -2.69 -20.37 21.62
C VAL A 141 -2.59 -20.50 23.15
N ARG A 142 -3.68 -20.87 23.82
CA ARG A 142 -3.70 -21.02 25.29
C ARG A 142 -2.87 -22.19 25.78
N ALA A 143 -2.89 -23.32 25.06
CA ALA A 143 -2.07 -24.49 25.40
C ALA A 143 -0.57 -24.18 25.35
N ARG A 144 -0.14 -23.29 24.44
CA ARG A 144 1.26 -22.87 24.29
C ARG A 144 1.68 -21.76 25.26
N ALA A 145 0.74 -20.95 25.74
CA ALA A 145 1.01 -19.71 26.47
C ALA A 145 1.97 -19.82 27.67
N ALA A 146 1.95 -20.94 28.39
CA ALA A 146 2.80 -21.16 29.56
C ALA A 146 4.28 -21.46 29.23
N ALA A 147 4.58 -21.87 27.99
CA ALA A 147 5.93 -22.23 27.54
C ALA A 147 6.64 -21.13 26.73
N LEU A 148 5.98 -20.00 26.48
CA LEU A 148 6.53 -18.91 25.65
C LEU A 148 7.45 -18.00 26.48
N PRO A 149 8.65 -17.63 25.98
CA PRO A 149 9.61 -16.80 26.71
C PRO A 149 9.26 -15.30 26.71
N PHE A 150 8.06 -14.93 26.27
CA PHE A 150 7.60 -13.55 26.11
C PHE A 150 6.19 -13.35 26.66
N ARG A 151 5.85 -12.10 26.97
CA ARG A 151 4.50 -11.77 27.46
C ARG A 151 3.47 -11.87 26.33
N LEU A 152 2.63 -12.90 26.38
CA LEU A 152 1.48 -13.05 25.48
C LEU A 152 0.25 -12.28 26.00
N VAL A 153 -0.37 -11.48 25.14
CA VAL A 153 -1.61 -10.73 25.42
C VAL A 153 -2.67 -11.09 24.38
N LEU A 154 -3.79 -11.65 24.84
CA LEU A 154 -4.91 -12.02 23.96
C LEU A 154 -6.00 -10.94 24.02
N ARG A 155 -6.42 -10.45 22.86
CA ARG A 155 -7.63 -9.63 22.72
C ARG A 155 -8.59 -10.29 21.75
N ARG A 156 -9.77 -10.68 22.27
CA ARG A 156 -10.90 -11.09 21.43
C ARG A 156 -11.56 -9.85 20.84
N ALA A 157 -11.87 -9.90 19.56
CA ALA A 157 -12.73 -8.96 18.86
C ALA A 157 -13.69 -9.75 17.97
N ARG A 158 -14.80 -9.13 17.58
CA ARG A 158 -15.66 -9.62 16.49
C ARG A 158 -16.04 -8.42 15.65
N LEU A 159 -15.34 -8.21 14.54
CA LEU A 159 -15.62 -7.08 13.66
C LEU A 159 -16.99 -7.29 12.96
N PRO A 160 -17.83 -6.25 12.84
CA PRO A 160 -19.00 -6.29 11.97
C PRO A 160 -18.59 -6.62 10.53
N ALA A 161 -19.48 -7.25 9.74
CA ALA A 161 -19.15 -7.71 8.40
C ALA A 161 -18.57 -6.63 7.48
N THR A 162 -19.08 -5.38 7.58
CA THR A 162 -18.58 -4.20 6.85
C THR A 162 -17.13 -3.84 7.14
N TYR A 163 -16.60 -4.27 8.29
CA TYR A 163 -15.25 -3.98 8.76
C TYR A 163 -14.41 -5.27 8.95
N ALA A 164 -14.90 -6.43 8.50
CA ALA A 164 -14.27 -7.73 8.73
C ALA A 164 -13.13 -8.06 7.74
N HIS A 165 -12.37 -7.04 7.33
CA HIS A 165 -11.23 -7.11 6.41
C HIS A 165 -9.89 -7.10 7.17
N ALA A 166 -8.79 -7.42 6.47
CA ALA A 166 -7.47 -7.53 7.07
C ALA A 166 -7.00 -6.19 7.68
N GLY A 167 -7.18 -5.08 6.97
CA GLY A 167 -6.66 -3.78 7.40
C GLY A 167 -7.22 -3.24 8.72
N GLU A 168 -8.53 -3.37 8.97
CA GLU A 168 -9.12 -2.97 10.27
C GLU A 168 -8.65 -3.89 11.41
N ALA A 169 -8.47 -5.18 11.14
CA ALA A 169 -7.92 -6.12 12.12
C ALA A 169 -6.47 -5.76 12.49
N ARG A 170 -5.63 -5.48 11.50
CA ARG A 170 -4.23 -5.06 11.70
C ARG A 170 -4.17 -3.70 12.42
N ALA A 171 -4.97 -2.72 12.01
CA ALA A 171 -5.05 -1.41 12.66
C ALA A 171 -5.44 -1.54 14.15
N ARG A 172 -6.45 -2.37 14.47
CA ARG A 172 -6.82 -2.61 15.88
C ARG A 172 -5.77 -3.39 16.67
N ALA A 173 -5.04 -4.31 16.04
CA ALA A 173 -3.95 -5.04 16.69
C ALA A 173 -2.81 -4.07 17.04
N MET A 174 -2.37 -3.25 16.08
CA MET A 174 -1.33 -2.24 16.26
C MET A 174 -1.74 -1.18 17.28
N GLU A 175 -2.97 -0.66 17.24
CA GLU A 175 -3.49 0.26 18.26
C GLU A 175 -3.51 -0.34 19.67
N ALA A 176 -3.90 -1.61 19.80
CA ALA A 176 -3.93 -2.28 21.09
C ALA A 176 -2.52 -2.54 21.66
N ALA A 177 -1.53 -2.76 20.78
CA ALA A 177 -0.12 -2.93 21.13
C ALA A 177 0.56 -1.59 21.42
N ALA A 178 0.28 -0.53 20.66
CA ALA A 178 0.66 0.85 20.99
C ALA A 178 0.18 1.22 22.40
N ALA A 179 -1.11 0.98 22.68
CA ALA A 179 -1.67 1.20 24.01
C ALA A 179 -1.06 0.31 25.11
N LEU A 180 -0.43 -0.83 24.78
CA LEU A 180 0.32 -1.64 25.74
C LEU A 180 1.66 -1.00 26.10
N LEU A 181 2.38 -0.45 25.11
CA LEU A 181 3.62 0.31 25.31
C LEU A 181 3.36 1.61 26.10
N GLU A 182 2.30 2.35 25.76
CA GLU A 182 1.88 3.59 26.44
C GLU A 182 1.62 3.39 27.94
N ARG A 183 0.81 2.37 28.29
CA ARG A 183 0.57 2.00 29.71
C ARG A 183 1.83 1.52 30.44
N GLY A 184 2.89 1.21 29.71
CA GLY A 184 4.19 0.85 30.25
C GLY A 184 5.16 2.01 30.48
N GLY A 185 4.80 3.23 30.06
CA GLY A 185 5.74 4.35 29.99
C GLY A 185 6.77 4.22 28.84
N CYS A 186 6.61 3.25 27.94
CA CYS A 186 7.53 2.99 26.84
C CYS A 186 7.26 3.90 25.63
N GLY A 187 7.39 5.22 25.81
CA GLY A 187 7.09 6.24 24.78
C GLY A 187 7.88 6.08 23.46
N GLU A 188 9.14 5.62 23.57
CA GLU A 188 10.01 5.25 22.44
C GLU A 188 10.03 3.73 22.18
N GLY A 189 9.06 2.98 22.72
CA GLY A 189 8.92 1.55 22.51
C GLY A 189 8.70 1.19 21.03
N LEU A 190 9.11 0.00 20.64
CA LEU A 190 9.04 -0.44 19.24
C LEU A 190 7.74 -1.21 18.98
N LEU A 191 6.93 -0.75 18.03
CA LEU A 191 5.72 -1.41 17.59
C LEU A 191 6.02 -2.19 16.30
N LEU A 192 5.69 -3.47 16.26
CA LEU A 192 5.89 -4.33 15.09
C LEU A 192 4.57 -5.01 14.70
N THR A 193 4.45 -5.44 13.45
CA THR A 193 3.37 -6.30 12.97
C THR A 193 3.90 -7.45 12.12
N THR A 194 3.25 -8.61 12.25
CA THR A 194 3.42 -9.77 11.39
C THR A 194 2.10 -10.54 11.30
N ASP A 195 2.00 -11.47 10.36
CA ASP A 195 0.79 -12.24 10.12
C ASP A 195 0.80 -13.58 10.85
N ALA A 196 -0.39 -14.06 11.20
CA ALA A 196 -0.59 -15.29 11.99
C ALA A 196 -0.19 -16.59 11.26
N ASP A 197 0.01 -16.52 9.94
CA ASP A 197 0.53 -17.57 9.07
C ASP A 197 2.00 -17.37 8.68
N SER A 198 2.67 -16.36 9.26
CA SER A 198 4.09 -16.05 9.01
C SER A 198 5.04 -16.61 10.06
N ARG A 199 6.30 -16.81 9.66
CA ARG A 199 7.43 -17.26 10.47
C ARG A 199 8.58 -16.26 10.32
N VAL A 200 8.83 -15.49 11.37
CA VAL A 200 9.95 -14.53 11.42
C VAL A 200 11.30 -15.25 11.54
N ALA A 201 12.35 -14.70 10.95
CA ALA A 201 13.70 -15.26 11.07
C ALA A 201 14.22 -15.16 12.53
N PRO A 202 15.10 -16.06 13.02
CA PRO A 202 15.55 -16.06 14.42
C PRO A 202 16.28 -14.80 14.90
N ASP A 203 16.65 -13.90 13.98
CA ASP A 203 17.29 -12.61 14.20
C ASP A 203 16.35 -11.42 13.93
N TRP A 204 15.09 -11.62 13.58
CA TRP A 204 14.16 -10.59 13.12
C TRP A 204 14.02 -9.40 14.08
N LEU A 205 13.82 -9.64 15.39
CA LEU A 205 13.78 -8.56 16.39
C LEU A 205 15.12 -7.85 16.57
N ALA A 206 16.24 -8.59 16.59
CA ALA A 206 17.57 -8.03 16.76
C ALA A 206 17.99 -7.17 15.54
N ALA A 207 17.77 -7.67 14.33
CA ALA A 207 18.00 -6.93 13.08
C ALA A 207 17.13 -5.67 13.01
N THR A 208 15.86 -5.74 13.41
CA THR A 208 14.99 -4.55 13.44
C THR A 208 15.53 -3.50 14.42
N ARG A 209 15.99 -3.91 15.60
CA ARG A 209 16.62 -3.01 16.57
C ARG A 209 17.93 -2.41 16.08
N ALA A 210 18.72 -3.16 15.31
CA ALA A 210 19.95 -2.66 14.70
C ALA A 210 19.66 -1.53 13.70
N GLU A 211 18.68 -1.71 12.80
CA GLU A 211 18.28 -0.67 11.83
C GLU A 211 17.72 0.59 12.54
N ILE A 212 16.91 0.42 13.59
CA ILE A 212 16.39 1.54 14.41
C ILE A 212 17.52 2.27 15.17
N SER A 213 18.55 1.53 15.62
CA SER A 213 19.75 2.08 16.26
C SER A 213 20.67 2.79 15.26
N ALA A 214 20.71 2.33 14.01
CA ALA A 214 21.40 2.97 12.89
C ALA A 214 20.71 4.27 12.40
N GLY A 215 19.58 4.64 13.01
CA GLY A 215 18.90 5.93 12.79
C GLY A 215 17.53 5.83 12.12
N ALA A 216 17.06 4.62 11.77
CA ALA A 216 15.72 4.43 11.24
C ALA A 216 14.63 4.73 12.29
N GLU A 217 13.48 5.20 11.81
CA GLU A 217 12.28 5.47 12.62
C GLU A 217 11.18 4.44 12.35
N ALA A 218 11.24 3.80 11.17
CA ALA A 218 10.45 2.65 10.78
C ALA A 218 11.30 1.68 9.93
N VAL A 219 10.93 0.40 9.91
CA VAL A 219 11.58 -0.64 9.12
C VAL A 219 10.51 -1.47 8.41
N ALA A 220 10.64 -1.61 7.11
CA ALA A 220 9.99 -2.67 6.34
C ALA A 220 10.99 -3.83 6.22
N GLY A 221 10.51 -5.05 6.48
CA GLY A 221 11.31 -6.26 6.34
C GLY A 221 11.08 -6.95 4.99
N TRP A 222 12.06 -7.74 4.59
CA TRP A 222 12.00 -8.61 3.43
C TRP A 222 11.04 -9.79 3.68
N VAL A 223 10.06 -9.93 2.79
CA VAL A 223 9.04 -10.98 2.85
C VAL A 223 9.35 -12.06 1.82
N GLU A 224 9.62 -13.26 2.31
CA GLU A 224 9.83 -14.45 1.51
C GLU A 224 8.58 -15.33 1.50
N HIS A 225 8.38 -16.07 0.41
CA HIS A 225 7.40 -17.14 0.33
C HIS A 225 7.93 -18.41 1.02
N GLU A 226 7.14 -19.09 1.86
CA GLU A 226 7.55 -20.35 2.49
C GLU A 226 7.88 -21.41 1.41
N PRO A 227 9.13 -21.92 1.31
CA PRO A 227 9.57 -22.69 0.16
C PRO A 227 8.75 -23.96 -0.14
N GLN A 228 8.25 -24.65 0.89
CA GLN A 228 7.42 -25.86 0.69
C GLN A 228 6.01 -25.54 0.15
N GLU A 229 5.52 -24.31 0.31
CA GLU A 229 4.27 -23.86 -0.32
C GLU A 229 4.53 -23.25 -1.69
N ALA A 230 5.60 -22.47 -1.84
CA ALA A 230 6.05 -21.94 -3.12
C ALA A 230 6.30 -23.06 -4.15
N ALA A 231 6.90 -24.18 -3.74
CA ALA A 231 7.14 -25.37 -4.58
C ALA A 231 5.84 -26.11 -5.00
N ARG A 232 4.69 -25.79 -4.40
CA ARG A 232 3.38 -26.35 -4.76
C ARG A 232 2.54 -25.40 -5.63
N LEU A 233 3.02 -24.19 -5.90
CA LEU A 233 2.32 -23.25 -6.77
C LEU A 233 2.29 -23.77 -8.22
N PRO A 234 1.19 -23.55 -8.97
CA PRO A 234 1.14 -23.88 -10.40
C PRO A 234 2.30 -23.22 -11.17
N PRO A 235 2.98 -23.91 -12.10
CA PRO A 235 4.20 -23.40 -12.73
C PRO A 235 4.07 -22.01 -13.39
N ALA A 236 2.91 -21.69 -13.96
CA ALA A 236 2.63 -20.37 -14.52
C ALA A 236 2.60 -19.25 -13.46
N LEU A 237 2.02 -19.52 -12.29
CA LEU A 237 1.99 -18.56 -11.18
C LEU A 237 3.37 -18.44 -10.53
N ALA A 238 4.10 -19.54 -10.36
CA ALA A 238 5.48 -19.53 -9.86
C ALA A 238 6.41 -18.74 -10.79
N GLY A 239 6.31 -18.95 -12.11
CA GLY A 239 7.05 -18.20 -13.13
C GLY A 239 6.72 -16.71 -13.13
N ARG A 240 5.44 -16.35 -13.01
CA ARG A 240 5.00 -14.95 -12.85
C ARG A 240 5.63 -14.30 -11.61
N ILE A 241 5.55 -14.93 -10.45
CA ILE A 241 6.12 -14.42 -9.19
C ILE A 241 7.64 -14.25 -9.31
N ALA A 242 8.34 -15.19 -9.96
CA ALA A 242 9.78 -15.07 -10.20
C ALA A 242 10.14 -13.85 -11.08
N LEU A 243 9.35 -13.57 -12.12
CA LEU A 243 9.52 -12.39 -12.97
C LEU A 243 9.19 -11.08 -12.23
N GLU A 244 8.07 -11.04 -11.47
CA GLU A 244 7.69 -9.87 -10.66
C GLU A 244 8.77 -9.54 -9.62
N ASN A 245 9.28 -10.54 -8.89
CA ASN A 245 10.37 -10.38 -7.91
C ASN A 245 11.69 -9.95 -8.56
N ALA A 246 12.08 -10.55 -9.68
CA ALA A 246 13.31 -10.19 -10.39
C ALA A 246 13.26 -8.75 -10.92
N TYR A 247 12.08 -8.30 -11.37
CA TYR A 247 11.87 -6.94 -11.81
C TYR A 247 11.83 -5.94 -10.64
N GLU A 248 11.19 -6.27 -9.52
CA GLU A 248 11.20 -5.42 -8.32
C GLU A 248 12.63 -5.15 -7.82
N ALA A 249 13.49 -6.17 -7.82
CA ALA A 249 14.90 -6.03 -7.42
C ALA A 249 15.68 -5.06 -8.32
N LEU A 250 15.49 -5.14 -9.64
CA LEU A 250 16.10 -4.20 -10.60
C LEU A 250 15.57 -2.77 -10.43
N LEU A 251 14.27 -2.62 -10.14
CA LEU A 251 13.68 -1.32 -9.81
C LEU A 251 14.19 -0.77 -8.47
N ALA A 252 14.47 -1.61 -7.47
CA ALA A 252 15.06 -1.21 -6.20
C ALA A 252 16.47 -0.63 -6.38
N GLU A 253 17.28 -1.28 -7.23
CA GLU A 253 18.62 -0.81 -7.55
C GLU A 253 18.59 0.50 -8.36
N LEU A 254 17.77 0.58 -9.40
CA LEU A 254 17.60 1.80 -10.21
C LEU A 254 17.16 2.99 -9.35
N GLU A 255 16.17 2.80 -8.48
CA GLU A 255 15.68 3.84 -7.58
C GLU A 255 16.77 4.31 -6.61
N ALA A 256 17.50 3.37 -6.00
CA ALA A 256 18.56 3.70 -5.04
C ALA A 256 19.77 4.42 -5.69
N ARG A 257 20.02 4.20 -6.99
CA ARG A 257 21.04 4.93 -7.78
C ARG A 257 20.56 6.31 -8.26
N LEU A 258 19.27 6.47 -8.56
CA LEU A 258 18.70 7.69 -9.15
C LEU A 258 18.19 8.74 -8.14
N ASP A 259 17.64 8.27 -7.01
CA ASP A 259 17.19 9.10 -5.89
C ASP A 259 17.66 8.45 -4.58
N PRO A 260 18.99 8.49 -4.29
CA PRO A 260 19.56 7.90 -3.09
C PRO A 260 19.00 8.56 -1.82
N LEU A 261 18.49 7.75 -0.90
CA LEU A 261 17.95 8.21 0.40
C LEU A 261 18.90 7.81 1.52
N PRO A 262 19.45 8.74 2.33
CA PRO A 262 20.38 8.40 3.41
C PRO A 262 19.84 7.39 4.44
N GLY A 263 18.52 7.38 4.67
CA GLY A 263 17.86 6.41 5.57
C GLY A 263 17.48 5.07 4.91
N ASP A 264 17.71 4.92 3.60
CA ASP A 264 17.33 3.71 2.85
C ASP A 264 18.27 3.45 1.66
N LEU A 265 19.55 3.22 2.01
CA LEU A 265 20.62 2.98 1.05
C LEU A 265 20.56 1.57 0.42
N TRP A 266 21.22 1.42 -0.73
CA TRP A 266 21.47 0.12 -1.36
C TRP A 266 22.47 -0.71 -0.53
N PRO A 267 22.29 -2.05 -0.38
CA PRO A 267 21.22 -2.88 -0.92
C PRO A 267 19.91 -2.82 -0.11
N ARG A 268 18.78 -2.93 -0.82
CA ARG A 268 17.42 -2.85 -0.25
C ARG A 268 16.35 -3.49 -1.15
N HIS A 269 15.12 -3.55 -0.66
CA HIS A 269 13.92 -3.92 -1.42
C HIS A 269 12.95 -2.73 -1.59
N ARG A 270 11.76 -2.96 -2.18
CA ARG A 270 10.66 -1.98 -2.29
C ARG A 270 9.35 -2.46 -1.64
N MET A 271 9.26 -3.73 -1.23
CA MET A 271 8.11 -4.30 -0.53
C MET A 271 7.66 -3.45 0.68
N SER A 272 6.37 -3.13 0.70
CA SER A 272 5.65 -2.58 1.86
C SER A 272 4.55 -3.57 2.23
N SER A 273 4.81 -4.46 3.21
CA SER A 273 3.96 -5.59 3.54
C SER A 273 3.71 -5.74 5.04
N GLY A 274 2.44 -5.86 5.44
CA GLY A 274 2.01 -6.03 6.83
C GLY A 274 2.52 -7.29 7.54
N ALA A 275 3.15 -8.22 6.80
CA ALA A 275 3.82 -9.40 7.33
C ALA A 275 5.14 -9.08 8.06
N SER A 276 5.78 -7.93 7.79
CA SER A 276 6.92 -7.42 8.55
C SER A 276 7.06 -5.90 8.43
N LEU A 277 6.40 -5.16 9.33
CA LEU A 277 6.64 -3.73 9.54
C LEU A 277 6.99 -3.47 11.01
N ALA A 278 7.89 -2.52 11.24
CA ALA A 278 8.23 -2.00 12.56
C ALA A 278 8.30 -0.48 12.55
N VAL A 279 7.98 0.16 13.68
CA VAL A 279 7.93 1.61 13.82
C VAL A 279 8.09 2.01 15.29
N ARG A 280 8.76 3.13 15.58
CA ARG A 280 8.77 3.73 16.93
C ARG A 280 7.35 4.16 17.32
N LEU A 281 6.93 3.94 18.56
CA LEU A 281 5.60 4.35 19.05
C LEU A 281 5.32 5.84 18.81
N SER A 282 6.27 6.71 19.11
CA SER A 282 6.20 8.15 18.84
C SER A 282 5.97 8.46 17.35
N THR A 283 6.64 7.74 16.45
CA THR A 283 6.44 7.86 15.00
C THR A 283 5.08 7.35 14.55
N PHE A 284 4.63 6.20 15.08
CA PHE A 284 3.28 5.66 14.82
C PHE A 284 2.20 6.68 15.22
N ARG A 285 2.35 7.36 16.36
CA ARG A 285 1.44 8.44 16.79
C ARG A 285 1.56 9.69 15.93
N ARG A 286 2.77 10.12 15.56
CA ARG A 286 3.00 11.27 14.68
C ARG A 286 2.30 11.15 13.32
N VAL A 287 2.22 9.94 12.74
CA VAL A 287 1.53 9.71 11.45
C VAL A 287 0.06 9.29 11.59
N GLY A 288 -0.51 9.30 12.81
CA GLY A 288 -1.93 8.99 13.05
C GLY A 288 -2.28 7.50 13.09
N GLY A 289 -1.30 6.61 13.16
CA GLY A 289 -1.46 5.16 13.22
C GLY A 289 -1.63 4.48 11.86
N LEU A 290 -2.09 3.23 11.85
CA LEU A 290 -2.31 2.45 10.63
C LEU A 290 -3.64 2.88 9.95
N PRO A 291 -3.65 3.25 8.66
CA PRO A 291 -4.88 3.57 7.92
C PRO A 291 -5.89 2.42 7.92
N ARG A 292 -7.17 2.72 8.12
CA ARG A 292 -8.23 1.71 8.25
C ARG A 292 -8.92 1.45 6.90
N VAL A 293 -8.15 0.94 5.93
CA VAL A 293 -8.65 0.64 4.58
C VAL A 293 -8.92 -0.87 4.38
N PRO A 294 -9.79 -1.27 3.44
CA PRO A 294 -10.10 -2.68 3.16
C PRO A 294 -8.89 -3.52 2.75
N ALA A 295 -8.01 -2.97 1.92
CA ALA A 295 -6.81 -3.62 1.38
C ALA A 295 -5.69 -2.60 1.17
N GLY A 296 -4.43 -3.04 1.26
CA GLY A 296 -3.25 -2.19 1.06
C GLY A 296 -3.01 -1.19 2.17
N GLU A 297 -3.47 -1.47 3.40
CA GLU A 297 -3.23 -0.58 4.55
C GLU A 297 -1.76 -0.49 4.97
N ASP A 298 -0.99 -1.54 4.71
CA ASP A 298 0.46 -1.59 4.87
C ASP A 298 1.17 -0.58 3.95
N ARG A 299 0.77 -0.55 2.68
CA ARG A 299 1.24 0.44 1.70
C ARG A 299 0.76 1.84 2.03
N ALA A 300 -0.49 1.99 2.46
CA ALA A 300 -1.02 3.27 2.90
C ALA A 300 -0.27 3.79 4.14
N PHE A 301 0.15 2.91 5.05
CA PHE A 301 0.99 3.27 6.17
C PHE A 301 2.41 3.66 5.74
N CYS A 302 3.07 2.89 4.87
CA CYS A 302 4.36 3.27 4.30
C CYS A 302 4.30 4.59 3.52
N ALA A 303 3.19 4.87 2.82
CA ALA A 303 2.95 6.15 2.16
C ALA A 303 2.79 7.29 3.17
N ALA A 304 2.05 7.09 4.28
CA ALA A 304 1.93 8.08 5.36
C ALA A 304 3.27 8.35 6.07
N LEU A 305 4.10 7.31 6.26
CA LEU A 305 5.49 7.46 6.74
C LEU A 305 6.32 8.27 5.74
N ALA A 306 6.27 7.96 4.45
CA ALA A 306 6.99 8.70 3.42
C ALA A 306 6.54 10.16 3.34
N ALA A 307 5.23 10.42 3.38
CA ALA A 307 4.63 11.77 3.31
C ALA A 307 5.10 12.69 4.47
N ALA A 308 5.37 12.10 5.64
CA ALA A 308 5.88 12.79 6.82
C ALA A 308 7.43 12.79 6.94
N ASP A 309 8.15 12.51 5.84
CA ASP A 309 9.62 12.43 5.77
C ASP A 309 10.26 11.48 6.81
N ILE A 310 9.54 10.43 7.21
CA ILE A 310 10.04 9.42 8.15
C ILE A 310 11.17 8.62 7.50
N ARG A 311 12.25 8.37 8.26
CA ARG A 311 13.32 7.45 7.85
C ARG A 311 12.83 5.99 7.95
N LEU A 312 12.11 5.56 6.91
CA LEU A 312 11.71 4.18 6.66
C LEU A 312 12.83 3.42 5.93
N ARG A 313 13.33 2.35 6.55
CA ARG A 313 14.36 1.48 6.00
C ARG A 313 13.75 0.21 5.40
N HIS A 314 14.10 -0.16 4.17
CA HIS A 314 13.73 -1.44 3.54
C HIS A 314 14.85 -2.47 3.72
N SER A 315 14.82 -3.21 4.83
CA SER A 315 15.93 -4.06 5.27
C SER A 315 15.85 -5.50 4.74
N LEU A 316 16.91 -5.91 4.02
CA LEU A 316 17.14 -7.31 3.65
C LEU A 316 17.59 -8.20 4.83
N ALA A 317 17.99 -7.62 5.96
CA ALA A 317 18.36 -8.36 7.17
C ALA A 317 17.14 -8.77 8.00
N VAL A 318 16.12 -7.90 8.07
CA VAL A 318 14.86 -8.15 8.75
C VAL A 318 13.98 -9.04 7.86
N ARG A 319 14.00 -10.36 8.10
CA ARG A 319 13.34 -11.36 7.23
C ARG A 319 12.15 -12.07 7.87
N VAL A 320 11.13 -12.33 7.07
CA VAL A 320 9.96 -13.14 7.43
C VAL A 320 9.58 -14.06 6.27
N ARG A 321 9.11 -15.27 6.57
CA ARG A 321 8.46 -16.15 5.59
C ARG A 321 6.95 -16.15 5.79
N THR A 322 6.18 -16.03 4.72
CA THR A 322 4.72 -16.05 4.75
C THR A 322 4.13 -17.20 3.92
N ALA A 323 2.89 -17.57 4.24
CA ALA A 323 2.15 -18.61 3.54
C ALA A 323 1.76 -18.20 2.12
N CYS A 324 1.73 -19.15 1.20
CA CYS A 324 1.50 -18.96 -0.23
C CYS A 324 0.20 -19.62 -0.69
N ARG A 325 -0.85 -19.48 0.13
CA ARG A 325 -2.17 -20.07 -0.11
C ARG A 325 -3.03 -19.19 -1.00
N THR A 326 -3.79 -19.80 -1.91
CA THR A 326 -4.86 -19.12 -2.67
C THR A 326 -6.18 -19.03 -1.89
N GLU A 327 -6.34 -19.78 -0.81
CA GLU A 327 -7.53 -19.73 0.07
C GLU A 327 -7.25 -18.87 1.31
N GLY A 328 -7.82 -17.67 1.35
CA GLY A 328 -7.64 -16.71 2.44
C GLY A 328 -8.79 -16.71 3.45
N ARG A 329 -8.51 -16.27 4.69
CA ARG A 329 -9.52 -16.08 5.76
C ARG A 329 -10.06 -14.64 5.85
N ALA A 330 -9.46 -13.70 5.13
CA ALA A 330 -9.86 -12.30 5.05
C ALA A 330 -9.82 -11.82 3.60
N THR A 331 -10.78 -10.96 3.22
CA THR A 331 -10.83 -10.36 1.90
C THR A 331 -9.74 -9.30 1.72
N GLY A 332 -9.23 -9.18 0.49
CA GLY A 332 -8.24 -8.18 0.09
C GLY A 332 -6.78 -8.49 0.44
N GLY A 333 -6.49 -9.66 1.04
CA GLY A 333 -5.13 -10.06 1.41
C GLY A 333 -4.32 -10.73 0.30
N ALA A 334 -3.08 -11.13 0.62
CA ALA A 334 -2.17 -11.81 -0.33
C ALA A 334 -2.79 -13.04 -1.01
N ALA A 335 -3.53 -13.85 -0.26
CA ALA A 335 -4.24 -15.03 -0.78
C ALA A 335 -5.30 -14.70 -1.84
N ASP A 336 -6.00 -13.56 -1.71
CA ASP A 336 -6.95 -13.08 -2.73
C ASP A 336 -6.23 -12.60 -3.99
N THR A 337 -5.03 -12.05 -3.85
CA THR A 337 -4.19 -11.67 -4.99
C THR A 337 -3.68 -12.90 -5.73
N LEU A 338 -3.10 -13.89 -5.04
CA LEU A 338 -2.67 -15.15 -5.65
C LEU A 338 -3.82 -15.88 -6.35
N ARG A 339 -5.02 -15.90 -5.76
CA ARG A 339 -6.22 -16.50 -6.37
C ARG A 339 -6.64 -15.77 -7.65
N ARG A 340 -6.65 -14.44 -7.65
CA ARG A 340 -6.98 -13.64 -8.84
C ARG A 340 -5.93 -13.79 -9.93
N GLN A 341 -4.64 -13.79 -9.60
CA GLN A 341 -3.55 -14.05 -10.55
C GLN A 341 -3.61 -15.46 -11.15
N LEU A 342 -4.13 -16.45 -10.42
CA LEU A 342 -4.35 -17.80 -10.93
C LEU A 342 -5.59 -17.89 -11.84
N ALA A 343 -6.69 -17.22 -11.48
CA ALA A 343 -7.92 -17.19 -12.28
C ALA A 343 -7.77 -16.35 -13.56
N GLU A 344 -7.02 -15.24 -13.48
CA GLU A 344 -6.75 -14.31 -14.56
C GLU A 344 -5.21 -14.15 -14.72
N PRO A 345 -4.53 -15.07 -15.44
CA PRO A 345 -3.07 -14.99 -15.63
C PRO A 345 -2.60 -13.66 -16.23
N GLY A 346 -3.44 -13.05 -17.07
CA GLY A 346 -3.22 -11.73 -17.68
C GLY A 346 -3.50 -10.53 -16.77
N LEU A 347 -3.99 -10.72 -15.53
CA LEU A 347 -4.23 -9.64 -14.58
C LEU A 347 -2.96 -8.80 -14.40
N ALA A 348 -3.09 -7.48 -14.40
CA ALA A 348 -1.98 -6.56 -14.23
C ALA A 348 -1.10 -6.92 -13.01
N CYS A 349 0.18 -6.62 -13.12
CA CYS A 349 1.15 -6.67 -12.03
C CYS A 349 0.82 -5.64 -10.95
N ASP A 350 1.59 -5.66 -9.87
CA ASP A 350 1.49 -4.62 -8.85
C ASP A 350 1.63 -3.21 -9.45
N PRO A 351 0.86 -2.20 -9.02
CA PRO A 351 1.01 -0.83 -9.51
C PRO A 351 2.40 -0.19 -9.30
N MET A 352 3.24 -0.76 -8.41
CA MET A 352 4.64 -0.37 -8.23
C MET A 352 5.61 -0.97 -9.26
N LEU A 353 5.15 -1.91 -10.09
CA LEU A 353 5.84 -2.48 -11.25
C LEU A 353 5.33 -1.77 -12.51
N GLU A 354 6.05 -0.71 -12.88
CA GLU A 354 5.80 0.15 -14.05
C GLU A 354 6.96 0.03 -15.07
N PRO A 355 6.80 0.44 -16.34
CA PRO A 355 7.87 0.43 -17.34
C PRO A 355 9.17 1.10 -16.87
N ALA A 356 10.32 0.49 -17.13
CA ALA A 356 11.60 0.88 -16.52
C ALA A 356 12.01 2.30 -16.92
N GLY A 357 11.72 2.69 -18.17
CA GLY A 357 11.94 4.05 -18.68
C GLY A 357 11.03 5.11 -18.06
N LEU A 358 9.83 4.74 -17.58
CA LEU A 358 8.94 5.65 -16.82
C LEU A 358 9.41 5.76 -15.38
N ALA A 359 9.73 4.63 -14.74
CA ALA A 359 10.28 4.58 -13.39
C ALA A 359 11.55 5.46 -13.28
N ARG A 360 12.48 5.32 -14.22
CA ARG A 360 13.69 6.16 -14.32
C ARG A 360 13.35 7.65 -14.34
N ARG A 361 12.46 8.08 -15.25
CA ARG A 361 12.05 9.50 -15.37
C ARG A 361 11.42 10.00 -14.07
N ARG A 362 10.52 9.21 -13.48
CA ARG A 362 9.83 9.54 -12.22
C ARG A 362 10.83 9.75 -11.07
N TRP A 363 11.85 8.91 -10.95
CA TRP A 363 12.90 9.07 -9.94
C TRP A 363 13.86 10.23 -10.22
N GLN A 364 14.25 10.49 -11.48
CA GLN A 364 15.05 11.66 -11.84
C GLN A 364 14.33 12.97 -11.50
N VAL A 365 13.02 13.05 -11.74
CA VAL A 365 12.18 14.18 -11.31
C VAL A 365 12.12 14.26 -9.78
N ARG A 366 11.90 13.15 -9.08
CA ARG A 366 11.84 13.13 -7.60
C ARG A 366 13.14 13.64 -6.98
N ALA A 367 14.29 13.18 -7.48
CA ALA A 367 15.61 13.61 -7.02
C ALA A 367 15.86 15.11 -7.30
N ALA A 368 15.44 15.62 -8.46
CA ALA A 368 15.55 17.04 -8.78
C ALA A 368 14.67 17.91 -7.88
N LEU A 369 13.39 17.54 -7.68
CA LEU A 369 12.50 18.23 -6.72
C LEU A 369 13.09 18.22 -5.31
N ARG A 370 13.69 17.10 -4.88
CA ARG A 370 14.32 16.96 -3.57
C ARG A 370 15.49 17.91 -3.39
N ARG A 371 16.30 18.13 -4.44
CA ARG A 371 17.41 19.10 -4.39
C ARG A 371 16.90 20.54 -4.24
N HIS A 372 15.91 20.96 -5.02
CA HIS A 372 15.34 22.31 -4.89
C HIS A 372 14.66 22.51 -3.54
N HIS A 373 13.91 21.51 -3.04
CA HIS A 373 13.30 21.54 -1.71
C HIS A 373 14.34 21.68 -0.58
N ALA A 374 15.38 20.84 -0.59
CA ALA A 374 16.45 20.88 0.41
C ALA A 374 17.28 22.18 0.35
N ALA A 375 17.37 22.83 -0.81
CA ALA A 375 18.02 24.12 -0.99
C ALA A 375 17.14 25.33 -0.63
N GLY A 376 15.84 25.14 -0.35
CA GLY A 376 14.87 26.23 -0.19
C GLY A 376 14.58 27.00 -1.49
N ASP A 377 14.91 26.42 -2.66
CA ASP A 377 14.77 27.06 -3.97
C ASP A 377 13.30 27.00 -4.45
N ALA A 378 12.52 27.98 -4.03
CA ALA A 378 11.12 28.15 -4.43
C ALA A 378 10.97 28.33 -5.95
N LEU A 379 11.89 29.06 -6.61
CA LEU A 379 11.81 29.29 -8.06
C LEU A 379 12.04 27.99 -8.84
N GLY A 380 13.02 27.18 -8.42
CA GLY A 380 13.26 25.85 -8.97
C GLY A 380 12.08 24.90 -8.76
N LEU A 381 11.48 24.88 -7.57
CA LEU A 381 10.26 24.09 -7.31
C LEU A 381 9.09 24.49 -8.22
N LEU A 382 8.83 25.80 -8.37
CA LEU A 382 7.79 26.28 -9.29
C LEU A 382 8.12 25.94 -10.75
N ALA A 383 9.36 26.15 -11.20
CA ALA A 383 9.79 25.78 -12.55
C ALA A 383 9.59 24.27 -12.84
N MET A 384 9.87 23.41 -11.86
CA MET A 384 9.58 21.97 -11.95
C MET A 384 8.08 21.65 -11.97
N ALA A 385 7.27 22.33 -11.17
CA ALA A 385 5.81 22.17 -11.20
C ALA A 385 5.23 22.50 -12.59
N ARG A 386 5.76 23.54 -13.27
CA ARG A 386 5.42 23.88 -14.66
C ARG A 386 5.77 22.77 -15.63
N HIS A 387 6.96 22.17 -15.49
CA HIS A 387 7.38 21.02 -16.30
C HIS A 387 6.46 19.80 -16.08
N LEU A 388 5.97 19.63 -14.85
CA LEU A 388 4.98 18.63 -14.47
C LEU A 388 3.52 18.98 -14.86
N ARG A 389 3.32 20.11 -15.56
CA ARG A 389 2.02 20.60 -16.06
C ARG A 389 0.98 20.84 -14.95
N LEU A 390 1.46 21.25 -13.77
CA LEU A 390 0.61 21.58 -12.63
C LEU A 390 0.15 23.03 -12.69
N HIS A 391 -1.00 23.30 -12.10
CA HIS A 391 -1.55 24.63 -11.95
C HIS A 391 -0.78 25.42 -10.86
N TRP A 392 -0.68 26.74 -10.99
CA TRP A 392 0.14 27.56 -10.07
C TRP A 392 -0.25 27.38 -8.59
N ARG A 393 -1.56 27.26 -8.29
CA ARG A 393 -2.07 26.99 -6.93
C ARG A 393 -1.64 25.63 -6.36
N GLU A 394 -1.43 24.63 -7.22
CA GLU A 394 -0.93 23.32 -6.79
C GLU A 394 0.55 23.45 -6.42
N ALA A 395 1.32 24.14 -7.28
CA ALA A 395 2.74 24.45 -7.10
C ALA A 395 3.03 25.34 -5.88
N GLU A 396 2.24 26.40 -5.65
CA GLU A 396 2.32 27.25 -4.46
C GLU A 396 2.09 26.43 -3.19
N SER A 397 1.14 25.49 -3.24
CA SER A 397 0.80 24.64 -2.09
C SER A 397 1.94 23.73 -1.64
N TRP A 398 2.99 23.55 -2.46
CA TRP A 398 4.18 22.78 -2.12
C TRP A 398 5.13 23.50 -1.17
N LEU A 399 5.09 24.84 -1.14
CA LEU A 399 6.02 25.65 -0.36
C LEU A 399 5.80 25.43 1.14
N GLY A 400 6.90 25.21 1.88
CA GLY A 400 6.87 24.95 3.31
C GLY A 400 6.36 23.57 3.75
N ARG A 401 6.01 22.66 2.82
CA ARG A 401 5.65 21.28 3.17
C ARG A 401 6.87 20.38 3.42
N PRO A 402 6.72 19.28 4.17
CA PRO A 402 7.62 18.12 4.09
C PRO A 402 7.78 17.66 2.64
N PHE A 403 8.96 17.17 2.25
CA PHE A 403 9.25 16.75 0.88
C PHE A 403 8.33 15.61 0.45
N GLY A 404 8.11 14.62 1.31
CA GLY A 404 7.21 13.51 1.03
C GLY A 404 5.79 13.95 0.70
N SER A 405 5.25 14.93 1.45
CA SER A 405 3.92 15.51 1.21
C SER A 405 3.86 16.31 -0.10
N LEU A 406 4.96 16.95 -0.50
CA LEU A 406 5.12 17.60 -1.80
C LEU A 406 5.11 16.55 -2.92
N TRP A 407 5.91 15.50 -2.78
CA TRP A 407 6.03 14.44 -3.78
C TRP A 407 4.73 13.64 -3.96
N GLU A 408 4.01 13.33 -2.87
CA GLU A 408 2.69 12.70 -2.93
C GLU A 408 1.69 13.56 -3.71
N ALA A 409 1.68 14.89 -3.48
CA ALA A 409 0.86 15.82 -4.25
C ALA A 409 1.25 15.80 -5.74
N ALA A 410 2.54 15.81 -6.05
CA ALA A 410 3.04 15.72 -7.42
C ALA A 410 2.60 14.41 -8.15
N GLU A 411 2.73 13.23 -7.51
CA GLU A 411 2.26 11.95 -8.09
C GLU A 411 0.74 11.91 -8.28
N ARG A 412 -0.03 12.59 -7.43
CA ARG A 412 -1.50 12.65 -7.50
C ARG A 412 -2.01 13.63 -8.56
N GLU A 413 -1.38 14.78 -8.70
CA GLU A 413 -1.86 15.91 -9.51
C GLU A 413 -1.26 15.90 -10.93
N SER A 414 -0.03 15.39 -11.12
CA SER A 414 0.60 15.35 -12.44
C SER A 414 0.29 14.07 -13.21
N LEU A 415 -0.40 14.21 -14.34
CA LEU A 415 -0.59 13.12 -15.32
C LEU A 415 0.72 12.57 -15.89
N LEU A 416 1.84 13.30 -15.75
CA LEU A 416 3.18 12.85 -16.19
C LEU A 416 3.85 11.91 -15.16
N LEU A 417 3.37 11.90 -13.91
CA LEU A 417 3.85 11.02 -12.85
C LEU A 417 2.89 9.84 -12.58
N MET A 418 1.74 9.80 -13.28
CA MET A 418 0.79 8.70 -13.21
C MET A 418 1.44 7.37 -13.62
N ARG A 419 1.46 6.43 -12.67
CA ARG A 419 2.02 5.09 -12.87
C ARG A 419 1.17 4.26 -13.82
N ARG A 420 1.84 3.40 -14.59
CA ARG A 420 1.22 2.46 -15.53
C ARG A 420 1.62 1.05 -15.10
N PRO A 421 0.73 0.30 -14.43
CA PRO A 421 1.01 -1.08 -14.04
C PRO A 421 1.31 -1.92 -15.28
N LEU A 422 2.34 -2.76 -15.21
CA LEU A 422 2.68 -3.70 -16.29
C LEU A 422 1.67 -4.85 -16.37
N HIS A 423 1.50 -5.43 -17.55
CA HIS A 423 0.99 -6.80 -17.68
C HIS A 423 2.15 -7.81 -17.55
N PRO A 424 1.90 -9.03 -17.04
CA PRO A 424 2.97 -10.04 -16.85
C PRO A 424 3.76 -10.37 -18.11
N ALA A 425 3.13 -10.31 -19.29
CA ALA A 425 3.77 -10.54 -20.58
C ALA A 425 4.86 -9.51 -20.93
N GLN A 426 4.84 -8.32 -20.31
CA GLN A 426 5.82 -7.25 -20.54
C GLN A 426 7.07 -7.39 -19.65
N LEU A 427 7.00 -8.19 -18.59
CA LEU A 427 8.10 -8.33 -17.62
C LEU A 427 9.44 -8.75 -18.25
N PRO A 428 9.51 -9.70 -19.21
CA PRO A 428 10.80 -10.08 -19.81
C PRO A 428 11.51 -8.93 -20.54
N GLU A 429 10.76 -8.11 -21.28
CA GLU A 429 11.28 -6.95 -22.01
C GLU A 429 11.71 -5.84 -21.04
N GLU A 430 10.89 -5.53 -20.04
CA GLU A 430 11.21 -4.50 -19.04
C GLU A 430 12.36 -4.92 -18.10
N ILE A 431 12.53 -6.23 -17.81
CA ILE A 431 13.71 -6.77 -17.12
C ILE A 431 14.97 -6.54 -17.95
N ALA A 432 14.94 -6.79 -19.26
CA ALA A 432 16.07 -6.54 -20.16
C ALA A 432 16.40 -5.03 -20.24
N HIS A 433 15.37 -4.18 -20.34
CA HIS A 433 15.50 -2.73 -20.36
C HIS A 433 16.06 -2.18 -19.03
N ALA A 434 15.56 -2.61 -17.87
CA ALA A 434 16.08 -2.21 -16.57
C ALA A 434 17.54 -2.61 -16.36
N ARG A 435 17.95 -3.80 -16.83
CA ARG A 435 19.35 -4.23 -16.84
C ARG A 435 20.23 -3.35 -17.73
N ALA A 436 19.74 -2.94 -18.91
CA ALA A 436 20.45 -2.02 -19.79
C ALA A 436 20.66 -0.65 -19.12
N LEU A 437 19.61 -0.08 -18.50
CA LEU A 437 19.68 1.18 -17.75
C LEU A 437 20.67 1.12 -16.58
N LEU A 438 20.73 -0.01 -15.84
CA LEU A 438 21.73 -0.22 -14.79
C LEU A 438 23.16 -0.32 -15.37
N ALA A 439 23.34 -1.02 -16.49
CA ALA A 439 24.63 -1.16 -17.15
C ALA A 439 25.16 0.20 -17.66
N GLU A 440 24.28 1.10 -18.13
CA GLU A 440 24.65 2.47 -18.50
C GLU A 440 25.22 3.26 -17.30
N MET A 441 24.62 3.11 -16.11
CA MET A 441 25.05 3.80 -14.87
C MET A 441 26.38 3.29 -14.29
N VAL A 442 26.80 2.07 -14.64
CA VAL A 442 28.03 1.45 -14.11
C VAL A 442 29.26 1.74 -14.98
N ARG A 443 29.07 2.29 -16.20
CA ARG A 443 30.21 2.57 -17.11
C ARG A 443 31.12 3.66 -16.55
N PRO A 444 32.43 3.40 -16.39
CA PRO A 444 33.38 4.45 -15.99
C PRO A 444 33.41 5.56 -17.05
N GLY A 445 33.23 6.80 -16.64
CA GLY A 445 33.09 7.95 -17.53
C GLY A 445 31.65 8.34 -17.89
N ALA A 446 30.63 7.60 -17.42
CA ALA A 446 29.27 8.15 -17.38
C ALA A 446 29.26 9.39 -16.47
N ALA A 447 28.81 10.53 -17.01
CA ALA A 447 28.61 11.74 -16.20
C ALA A 447 27.61 11.44 -15.08
N ASP A 448 27.85 12.01 -13.89
CA ASP A 448 26.99 11.83 -12.72
C ASP A 448 25.50 12.03 -13.12
N PRO A 449 24.64 11.01 -12.97
CA PRO A 449 23.23 11.14 -13.34
C PRO A 449 22.46 12.13 -12.46
N ALA A 450 23.03 12.60 -11.34
CA ALA A 450 22.52 13.73 -10.60
C ALA A 450 22.79 15.08 -11.30
N GLY A 451 23.87 15.17 -12.09
CA GLY A 451 24.28 16.36 -12.85
C GLY A 451 23.68 16.46 -14.26
N SER A 452 23.37 15.33 -14.91
CA SER A 452 22.69 15.32 -16.22
C SER A 452 21.16 15.43 -16.11
N VAL A 453 20.70 16.57 -15.57
CA VAL A 453 19.37 17.08 -15.94
C VAL A 453 19.36 17.19 -17.48
N PRO A 454 18.35 16.66 -18.20
CA PRO A 454 18.26 16.91 -19.64
C PRO A 454 18.22 18.43 -19.82
N CYS A 455 19.18 18.99 -20.58
CA CYS A 455 19.29 20.43 -20.76
C CYS A 455 17.93 20.98 -21.22
N VAL A 456 17.23 21.62 -20.30
CA VAL A 456 15.92 22.21 -20.57
C VAL A 456 16.22 23.38 -21.51
N PRO A 457 15.72 23.39 -22.75
CA PRO A 457 15.90 24.56 -23.60
C PRO A 457 15.33 25.74 -22.82
N ALA A 458 16.17 26.76 -22.60
CA ALA A 458 15.79 27.92 -21.82
C ALA A 458 14.47 28.47 -22.38
N ALA A 459 13.45 28.58 -21.52
CA ALA A 459 12.25 29.28 -21.93
C ALA A 459 12.65 30.70 -22.31
N PRO A 460 12.16 31.26 -23.43
CA PRO A 460 12.45 32.65 -23.77
C PRO A 460 12.04 33.54 -22.58
N PRO A 461 12.84 34.57 -22.23
CA PRO A 461 12.67 35.32 -20.97
C PRO A 461 11.27 35.94 -20.80
N GLU A 462 10.57 36.21 -21.91
CA GLU A 462 9.18 36.70 -21.97
C GLU A 462 8.14 35.73 -21.34
N ALA A 463 8.49 34.46 -21.12
CA ALA A 463 7.59 33.44 -20.55
C ALA A 463 7.52 33.43 -19.01
N LEU A 464 8.29 34.28 -18.31
CA LEU A 464 8.21 34.46 -16.85
C LEU A 464 7.17 35.51 -16.43
N GLU A 465 6.87 36.49 -17.29
CA GLU A 465 5.94 37.60 -16.98
C GLU A 465 4.46 37.24 -17.14
N SER A 466 4.16 36.09 -17.76
CA SER A 466 2.79 35.64 -18.08
C SER A 466 2.27 34.50 -17.21
N TRP A 467 2.98 34.19 -16.11
CA TRP A 467 2.45 33.31 -15.05
C TRP A 467 1.81 34.19 -13.96
N PRO A 468 0.47 34.21 -13.81
CA PRO A 468 -0.21 35.00 -12.78
C PRO A 468 -0.01 34.47 -11.37
#